data_AF-A0A7J2LVE4-F1
#
_entry.id   AF-A0A7J2LVE4-F1
#
_cell.length_a   1.000
_cell.length_b   1.000
_cell.length_c   1.000
_cell.angle_alpha   90.00
_cell.angle_beta   90.00
_cell.angle_gamma   90.00
#
_symmetry.space_group_name_H-M   'P 1'
#
loop_
_entity.id
_entity.type
_entity.pdbx_description
1 polymer ?
#
loop_
_entity_poly.entity_id
_entity_poly.type
_entity_poly.pdbx_seq_one_letter_code
_entity_poly.pdbx_strand_id
1 'polypeptide(L)'
;MHKEQLDELLGGVDFLEKILGVRIDKVGVFDGFLAIQFTNGYAFIIPKNEAPEPIDRGRYFIFKELPERIKQWGISCQGYYVEFERLAILIAPINNCSGSMDIVVSRPVSKMGVADVWQASLFSMLDKKEGLIEYKGRIIGMLSRARVSPIAHLALEKLEDLVRAGAKFTIEDDKTIVTAWRTRFEFGVKPVFYNPITIDFDRVKQELTWKKISFDDKLDKVRVFFSKIPLEINEILLRYKIGEDYEYGKAMIIKGISDDYSFVLLVGKYINEYSGDACIGEALENLALLLLTNAQKICLGEGEEPLLRKDVKISGVKEPEPFLVGLGIIANLLLPGCKLYRIKAKKINAFAFIGERNDESLALVVSK
;
A
#
# COMPACT_ATOMS: atom_id res chain seq x y z
N MET A 1 23.31 -13.99 2.16
CA MET A 1 22.00 -14.16 1.52
C MET A 1 22.05 -15.22 0.43
N HIS A 2 21.19 -16.23 0.53
CA HIS A 2 21.01 -17.26 -0.50
C HIS A 2 20.10 -16.75 -1.63
N LYS A 3 20.23 -17.33 -2.84
CA LYS A 3 19.45 -16.95 -4.02
C LYS A 3 17.93 -17.06 -3.80
N GLU A 4 17.48 -18.09 -3.09
CA GLU A 4 16.06 -18.29 -2.75
C GLU A 4 15.51 -17.16 -1.87
N GLN A 5 16.28 -16.72 -0.87
CA GLN A 5 15.91 -15.61 -0.01
C GLN A 5 15.87 -14.28 -0.79
N LEU A 6 16.81 -14.07 -1.71
CA LEU A 6 16.79 -12.90 -2.59
C LEU A 6 15.55 -12.92 -3.50
N ASP A 7 15.20 -14.09 -4.04
CA ASP A 7 14.03 -14.26 -4.90
C ASP A 7 12.73 -13.97 -4.17
N GLU A 8 12.59 -14.47 -2.93
CA GLU A 8 11.45 -14.17 -2.07
C GLU A 8 11.33 -12.66 -1.82
N LEU A 9 12.42 -12.02 -1.37
CA LEU A 9 12.43 -10.58 -1.10
C LEU A 9 12.12 -9.73 -2.35
N LEU A 10 12.59 -10.14 -3.53
CA LEU A 10 12.27 -9.47 -4.79
C LEU A 10 10.79 -9.62 -5.17
N GLY A 11 10.12 -10.70 -4.78
CA GLY A 11 8.66 -10.81 -4.89
C GLY A 11 7.92 -9.72 -4.09
N GLY A 12 8.50 -9.30 -2.96
CA GLY A 12 8.02 -8.13 -2.21
C GLY A 12 8.19 -6.81 -2.97
N VAL A 13 9.21 -6.68 -3.82
CA VAL A 13 9.40 -5.50 -4.69
C VAL A 13 8.29 -5.46 -5.74
N ASP A 14 8.00 -6.59 -6.39
CA ASP A 14 6.93 -6.69 -7.40
C ASP A 14 5.56 -6.33 -6.80
N PHE A 15 5.30 -6.74 -5.55
CA PHE A 15 4.09 -6.35 -4.84
C PHE A 15 4.09 -4.86 -4.47
N LEU A 16 5.23 -4.31 -4.04
CA LEU A 16 5.37 -2.88 -3.77
C LEU A 16 5.10 -2.04 -5.03
N GLU A 17 5.59 -2.44 -6.20
CA GLU A 17 5.31 -1.77 -7.48
C GLU A 17 3.80 -1.69 -7.79
N LYS A 18 3.02 -2.72 -7.44
CA LYS A 18 1.56 -2.71 -7.61
C LYS A 18 0.89 -1.66 -6.72
N ILE A 19 1.39 -1.46 -5.49
CA ILE A 19 0.88 -0.45 -4.57
C ILE A 19 1.27 0.96 -5.05
N LEU A 20 2.53 1.14 -5.46
CA LEU A 20 3.03 2.45 -5.85
C LEU A 20 2.58 2.87 -7.27
N GLY A 21 2.27 1.90 -8.13
CA GLY A 21 1.94 2.14 -9.53
C GLY A 21 3.14 2.57 -10.39
N VAL A 22 4.37 2.29 -9.93
CA VAL A 22 5.63 2.67 -10.59
C VAL A 22 6.63 1.53 -10.54
N ARG A 23 7.51 1.46 -11.53
CA ARG A 23 8.61 0.48 -11.59
C ARG A 23 9.80 0.91 -10.73
N ILE A 24 10.45 -0.05 -10.06
CA ILE A 24 11.59 0.13 -9.16
C ILE A 24 12.82 -0.53 -9.79
N ASP A 25 13.65 0.24 -10.46
CA ASP A 25 14.78 -0.33 -11.19
C ASP A 25 15.97 -0.69 -10.28
N LYS A 26 16.11 0.01 -9.15
CA LYS A 26 17.28 -0.09 -8.26
C LYS A 26 16.87 -0.55 -6.87
N VAL A 27 17.50 -1.62 -6.39
CA VAL A 27 17.20 -2.23 -5.09
C VAL A 27 18.51 -2.45 -4.33
N GLY A 28 18.59 -1.95 -3.11
CA GLY A 28 19.73 -2.18 -2.23
C GLY A 28 19.58 -3.49 -1.50
N VAL A 29 20.44 -4.46 -1.81
CA VAL A 29 20.43 -5.75 -1.13
C VAL A 29 21.35 -5.72 0.09
N PHE A 30 20.79 -6.00 1.26
CA PHE A 30 21.48 -6.14 2.54
C PHE A 30 21.28 -7.54 3.08
N ASP A 31 21.97 -7.88 4.18
CA ASP A 31 21.77 -9.19 4.79
C ASP A 31 20.41 -9.25 5.51
N GLY A 32 19.51 -10.06 4.95
CA GLY A 32 18.15 -10.27 5.47
C GLY A 32 17.08 -9.26 5.07
N PHE A 33 17.41 -8.19 4.32
CA PHE A 33 16.40 -7.22 3.87
C PHE A 33 16.80 -6.51 2.57
N LEU A 34 15.82 -5.88 1.93
CA LEU A 34 16.02 -4.94 0.83
C LEU A 34 15.68 -3.53 1.28
N ALA A 35 16.44 -2.55 0.78
CA ALA A 35 16.14 -1.14 0.94
C ALA A 35 15.96 -0.49 -0.42
N ILE A 36 15.01 0.44 -0.52
CA ILE A 36 14.68 1.21 -1.71
C ILE A 36 14.51 2.67 -1.25
N GLN A 37 15.19 3.59 -1.90
CA GLN A 37 15.02 5.02 -1.68
C GLN A 37 14.37 5.64 -2.90
N PHE A 38 13.37 6.47 -2.67
CA PHE A 38 12.68 7.29 -3.64
C PHE A 38 13.07 8.76 -3.46
N THR A 39 12.62 9.63 -4.35
CA THR A 39 12.83 11.08 -4.20
C THR A 39 12.23 11.62 -2.89
N ASN A 40 11.09 11.08 -2.47
CA ASN A 40 10.33 11.56 -1.32
C ASN A 40 9.99 10.47 -0.29
N GLY A 41 10.70 9.34 -0.28
CA GLY A 41 10.42 8.26 0.67
C GLY A 41 11.42 7.11 0.66
N TYR A 42 11.20 6.17 1.56
CA TYR A 42 11.94 4.92 1.68
C TYR A 42 10.98 3.74 1.72
N ALA A 43 11.41 2.60 1.19
CA ALA A 43 10.78 1.32 1.43
C ALA A 43 11.81 0.28 1.87
N PHE A 44 11.39 -0.59 2.77
CA PHE A 44 12.17 -1.73 3.25
C PHE A 44 11.33 -3.00 3.12
N ILE A 45 11.95 -4.07 2.62
CA ILE A 45 11.31 -5.37 2.48
C ILE A 45 12.10 -6.35 3.33
N ILE A 46 11.42 -7.00 4.28
CA ILE A 46 12.03 -7.84 5.30
C ILE A 46 11.15 -9.06 5.57
N PRO A 47 11.70 -10.21 6.00
CA PRO A 47 10.90 -11.32 6.51
C PRO A 47 9.97 -10.88 7.64
N LYS A 48 8.72 -11.35 7.63
CA LYS A 48 7.68 -10.94 8.58
C LYS A 48 8.05 -11.21 10.03
N ASN A 49 8.76 -12.31 10.30
CA ASN A 49 9.25 -12.69 11.62
C ASN A 49 10.38 -11.78 12.16
N GLU A 50 11.00 -10.97 11.31
CA GLU A 50 12.04 -10.00 11.68
C GLU A 50 11.54 -8.55 11.62
N ALA A 51 10.29 -8.36 11.16
CA ALA A 51 9.66 -7.06 11.05
C ALA A 51 9.18 -6.54 12.42
N PRO A 52 9.03 -5.21 12.59
CA PRO A 52 8.36 -4.67 13.77
C PRO A 52 6.90 -5.13 13.83
N GLU A 53 6.34 -5.21 15.03
CA GLU A 53 4.91 -5.52 15.18
C GLU A 53 4.06 -4.41 14.54
N PRO A 54 3.09 -4.77 13.68
CA PRO A 54 2.23 -3.79 13.04
C PRO A 54 1.24 -3.19 14.05
N ILE A 55 1.03 -1.88 13.94
CA ILE A 55 0.01 -1.18 14.71
C ILE A 55 -1.21 -0.96 13.83
N ASP A 56 -2.33 -1.55 14.21
CA ASP A 56 -3.60 -1.41 13.48
C ASP A 56 -4.21 -0.02 13.73
N ARG A 57 -4.44 0.74 12.65
CA ARG A 57 -5.21 1.99 12.67
C ARG A 57 -6.64 1.79 12.18
N GLY A 58 -7.07 0.54 12.02
CA GLY A 58 -8.35 0.14 11.46
C GLY A 58 -8.34 0.14 9.93
N ARG A 59 -7.94 1.27 9.33
CA ARG A 59 -7.92 1.50 7.87
C ARG A 59 -6.66 0.97 7.19
N TYR A 60 -5.54 0.92 7.91
CA TYR A 60 -4.25 0.41 7.44
C TYR A 60 -3.36 0.12 8.65
N PHE A 61 -2.26 -0.60 8.43
CA PHE A 61 -1.25 -0.81 9.46
C PHE A 61 -0.11 0.20 9.33
N ILE A 62 0.48 0.55 10.47
CA ILE A 62 1.68 1.39 10.54
C ILE A 62 2.78 0.70 11.34
N PHE A 63 4.01 1.14 11.15
CA PHE A 63 5.14 0.85 12.03
C PHE A 63 5.66 2.17 12.64
N LYS A 64 6.03 2.13 13.92
CA LYS A 64 6.61 3.29 14.62
C LYS A 64 8.11 3.36 14.53
N GLU A 65 8.76 2.21 14.34
CA GLU A 65 10.20 2.12 14.34
C GLU A 65 10.66 1.01 13.41
N LEU A 66 11.81 1.21 12.77
CA LEU A 66 12.50 0.15 12.01
C LEU A 66 13.11 -0.89 12.97
N PRO A 67 13.39 -2.11 12.54
CA PRO A 67 14.15 -3.07 13.34
C PRO A 67 15.63 -2.66 13.44
N GLU A 68 16.32 -3.06 14.53
CA GLU A 68 17.72 -2.69 14.79
C GLU A 68 18.67 -3.03 13.63
N ARG A 69 18.41 -4.14 12.94
CA ARG A 69 19.19 -4.56 11.77
C ARG A 69 19.20 -3.53 10.63
N ILE A 70 18.18 -2.69 10.54
CA ILE A 70 18.11 -1.57 9.59
C ILE A 70 18.65 -0.29 10.26
N LYS A 71 18.27 0.00 11.51
CA LYS A 71 18.73 1.22 12.22
C LYS A 71 20.23 1.35 12.31
N GLN A 72 20.96 0.25 12.47
CA GLN A 72 22.43 0.24 12.53
C GLN A 72 23.08 0.87 11.28
N TRP A 73 22.35 1.00 10.18
CA TRP A 73 22.79 1.70 8.96
C TRP A 73 22.52 3.20 8.98
N GLY A 74 22.13 3.78 10.12
CA GLY A 74 22.02 5.23 10.32
C GLY A 74 20.68 5.84 9.91
N ILE A 75 19.64 5.03 9.67
CA ILE A 75 18.30 5.50 9.30
C ILE A 75 17.26 5.07 10.32
N SER A 76 16.36 5.99 10.67
CA SER A 76 15.15 5.70 11.44
C SER A 76 13.96 6.27 10.68
N CYS A 77 12.89 5.48 10.56
CA CYS A 77 11.69 5.87 9.86
C CYS A 77 10.44 5.40 10.61
N GLN A 78 9.34 6.08 10.35
CA GLN A 78 7.99 5.64 10.69
C GLN A 78 7.09 5.74 9.45
N GLY A 79 6.14 4.83 9.31
CA GLY A 79 5.34 4.78 8.09
C GLY A 79 4.33 3.65 8.05
N TYR A 80 3.97 3.25 6.84
CA TYR A 80 2.99 2.23 6.55
C TYR A 80 3.60 0.83 6.60
N TYR A 81 2.84 -0.11 7.14
CA TYR A 81 3.21 -1.52 7.21
C TYR A 81 2.27 -2.31 6.30
N VAL A 82 2.83 -3.17 5.45
CA VAL A 82 2.05 -4.02 4.55
C VAL A 82 2.55 -5.45 4.64
N GLU A 83 1.62 -6.37 4.85
CA GLU A 83 1.92 -7.80 4.82
C GLU A 83 1.78 -8.34 3.40
N PHE A 84 2.75 -9.13 2.99
CA PHE A 84 2.69 -9.87 1.74
C PHE A 84 3.33 -11.25 1.94
N GLU A 85 2.52 -12.30 1.94
CA GLU A 85 2.98 -13.68 2.19
C GLU A 85 3.80 -13.80 3.49
N ARG A 86 5.09 -14.14 3.38
CA ARG A 86 6.03 -14.25 4.52
C ARG A 86 6.87 -12.98 4.73
N LEU A 87 6.53 -11.90 4.05
CA LEU A 87 7.25 -10.63 4.07
C LEU A 87 6.43 -9.52 4.71
N ALA A 88 7.15 -8.54 5.23
CA ALA A 88 6.65 -7.24 5.61
C ALA A 88 7.33 -6.17 4.75
N ILE A 89 6.52 -5.22 4.30
CA ILE A 89 6.95 -4.09 3.50
C ILE A 89 6.68 -2.83 4.30
N LEU A 90 7.74 -2.11 4.64
CA LEU A 90 7.73 -0.90 5.44
C LEU A 90 7.95 0.29 4.52
N ILE A 91 6.94 1.16 4.35
CA ILE A 91 7.00 2.29 3.42
C ILE A 91 6.86 3.59 4.21
N ALA A 92 7.82 4.50 4.11
CA ALA A 92 7.84 5.75 4.87
C ALA A 92 8.04 6.98 3.96
N PRO A 93 7.23 8.05 4.14
CA PRO A 93 7.56 9.35 3.59
C PRO A 93 8.89 9.86 4.14
N ILE A 94 9.67 10.57 3.33
CA ILE A 94 11.00 11.06 3.72
C ILE A 94 10.94 12.00 4.93
N ASN A 95 9.87 12.78 5.06
CA ASN A 95 9.64 13.69 6.20
C ASN A 95 9.42 12.94 7.53
N ASN A 96 9.11 11.64 7.46
CA ASN A 96 8.95 10.75 8.59
C ASN A 96 10.21 9.91 8.86
N CYS A 97 11.33 10.25 8.20
CA CYS A 97 12.62 9.60 8.39
C CYS A 97 13.65 10.59 8.92
N SER A 98 14.58 10.08 9.73
CA SER A 98 15.77 10.79 10.18
C SER A 98 17.03 9.99 9.88
N GLY A 99 18.12 10.72 9.59
CA GLY A 99 19.38 10.13 9.14
C GLY A 99 19.36 9.71 7.67
N SER A 100 20.39 8.96 7.28
CA SER A 100 20.64 8.51 5.91
C SER A 100 21.39 7.19 5.95
N MET A 101 21.07 6.30 5.02
CA MET A 101 21.91 5.12 4.76
C MET A 101 23.10 5.53 3.90
N ASP A 102 24.07 6.21 4.50
CA ASP A 102 25.29 6.61 3.79
C ASP A 102 26.31 5.49 3.79
N ILE A 103 26.63 5.00 2.61
CA ILE A 103 27.72 4.04 2.43
C ILE A 103 29.00 4.83 2.25
N VAL A 104 29.69 5.06 3.37
CA VAL A 104 30.99 5.74 3.42
C VAL A 104 32.00 4.94 2.60
N VAL A 105 32.47 5.51 1.49
CA VAL A 105 33.60 4.96 0.74
C VAL A 105 34.86 5.35 1.50
N SER A 106 35.44 4.40 2.24
CA SER A 106 36.80 4.55 2.75
C SER A 106 37.75 4.60 1.55
N ARG A 107 38.10 5.82 1.11
CA ARG A 107 39.18 6.02 0.15
C ARG A 107 40.46 5.48 0.79
N PRO A 108 41.23 4.60 0.12
CA PRO A 108 42.58 4.32 0.58
C PRO A 108 43.38 5.63 0.51
N VAL A 109 43.64 6.22 1.68
CA VAL A 109 44.48 7.42 1.81
C VAL A 109 45.93 6.97 1.74
N SER A 110 46.41 6.64 0.55
CA SER A 110 47.85 6.58 0.28
C SER A 110 48.13 7.11 -1.12
N LYS A 111 49.16 7.95 -1.24
CA LYS A 111 49.65 8.44 -2.53
C LYS A 111 50.06 7.23 -3.36
N MET A 112 49.34 6.97 -4.44
CA MET A 112 49.67 5.90 -5.36
C MET A 112 50.64 6.44 -6.44
N GLY A 113 51.51 5.55 -6.93
CA GLY A 113 52.46 5.82 -8.01
C GLY A 113 52.01 5.13 -9.30
N VAL A 114 52.77 5.27 -10.39
CA VAL A 114 52.49 4.90 -11.81
C VAL A 114 51.79 3.54 -12.08
N ALA A 115 51.77 2.60 -11.13
CA ALA A 115 50.83 1.46 -11.11
C ALA A 115 49.32 1.90 -11.09
N ASP A 116 49.08 3.19 -10.90
CA ASP A 116 47.79 3.88 -10.88
C ASP A 116 47.00 3.84 -12.19
N VAL A 117 47.62 3.70 -13.36
CA VAL A 117 46.86 3.73 -14.62
C VAL A 117 45.97 2.49 -14.75
N TRP A 118 46.43 1.35 -14.25
CA TRP A 118 45.68 0.09 -14.25
C TRP A 118 44.71 -0.01 -13.08
N GLN A 119 45.05 0.55 -11.91
CA GLN A 119 44.08 0.73 -10.82
C GLN A 119 42.98 1.71 -11.23
N ALA A 120 43.29 2.80 -11.93
CA ALA A 120 42.33 3.73 -12.52
C ALA A 120 41.46 3.04 -13.57
N SER A 121 42.00 2.12 -14.37
CA SER A 121 41.21 1.29 -15.29
C SER A 121 40.22 0.41 -14.51
N LEU A 122 40.67 -0.27 -13.45
CA LEU A 122 39.82 -1.07 -12.56
C LEU A 122 38.74 -0.22 -11.87
N PHE A 123 39.11 0.93 -11.28
CA PHE A 123 38.18 1.90 -10.69
C PHE A 123 37.17 2.40 -11.72
N SER A 124 37.63 2.66 -12.95
CA SER A 124 36.77 3.06 -14.04
C SER A 124 35.85 1.93 -14.52
N MET A 125 36.15 0.66 -14.27
CA MET A 125 35.24 -0.45 -14.59
C MET A 125 34.23 -0.69 -13.45
N LEU A 126 34.66 -0.51 -12.19
CA LEU A 126 33.84 -0.74 -11.01
C LEU A 126 32.78 0.36 -10.79
N ASP A 127 33.08 1.61 -11.18
CA ASP A 127 32.20 2.78 -10.96
C ASP A 127 31.45 3.25 -12.23
N LYS A 128 31.34 2.40 -13.27
CA LYS A 128 30.60 2.68 -14.52
C LYS A 128 29.35 1.81 -14.68
N LYS A 129 28.54 2.09 -15.70
CA LYS A 129 27.33 1.32 -16.05
C LYS A 129 27.60 -0.18 -16.21
N GLU A 130 28.79 -0.56 -16.66
CA GLU A 130 29.20 -1.97 -16.80
C GLU A 130 29.44 -2.68 -15.45
N GLY A 131 29.69 -1.92 -14.39
CA GLY A 131 29.86 -2.42 -13.02
C GLY A 131 28.56 -2.68 -12.28
N LEU A 132 27.40 -2.42 -12.90
CA LEU A 132 26.09 -2.72 -12.31
C LEU A 132 25.84 -4.23 -12.31
N ILE A 133 25.33 -4.72 -11.18
CA ILE A 133 24.87 -6.10 -11.04
C ILE A 133 23.38 -6.11 -11.27
N GLU A 134 22.99 -6.76 -12.35
CA GLU A 134 21.60 -6.96 -12.72
C GLU A 134 21.16 -8.38 -12.35
N TYR A 135 19.97 -8.48 -11.77
CA TYR A 135 19.35 -9.76 -11.45
C TYR A 135 17.84 -9.64 -11.65
N LYS A 136 17.26 -10.56 -12.44
CA LYS A 136 15.83 -10.54 -12.84
C LYS A 136 15.35 -9.18 -13.35
N GLY A 137 16.19 -8.49 -14.14
CA GLY A 137 15.85 -7.19 -14.74
C GLY A 137 15.88 -6.00 -13.78
N ARG A 138 16.47 -6.14 -12.59
CA ARG A 138 16.68 -5.08 -11.60
C ARG A 138 18.17 -4.90 -11.30
N ILE A 139 18.58 -3.67 -11.03
CA ILE A 139 19.93 -3.34 -10.56
C ILE A 139 19.94 -3.56 -9.04
N ILE A 140 20.67 -4.56 -8.57
CA ILE A 140 20.71 -4.96 -7.16
C ILE A 140 21.99 -4.48 -6.44
N GLY A 141 22.93 -3.90 -7.18
CA GLY A 141 24.18 -3.38 -6.65
C GLY A 141 25.13 -2.92 -7.75
N MET A 142 26.29 -2.44 -7.32
CA MET A 142 27.42 -2.12 -8.18
C MET A 142 28.68 -2.76 -7.61
N LEU A 143 29.58 -3.22 -8.48
CA LEU A 143 30.87 -3.74 -8.08
C LEU A 143 31.66 -2.64 -7.34
N SER A 144 32.32 -3.01 -6.26
CA SER A 144 33.08 -2.08 -5.43
C SER A 144 34.29 -2.75 -4.82
N ARG A 145 35.29 -1.97 -4.42
CA ARG A 145 36.34 -2.45 -3.54
C ARG A 145 35.88 -2.58 -2.09
N ALA A 146 34.80 -1.90 -1.72
CA ALA A 146 34.21 -2.01 -0.40
C ALA A 146 33.31 -3.25 -0.34
N ARG A 147 33.46 -4.05 0.71
CA ARG A 147 32.68 -5.26 0.94
C ARG A 147 31.38 -4.92 1.68
N VAL A 148 30.35 -4.51 0.95
CA VAL A 148 29.15 -3.89 1.56
C VAL A 148 27.84 -4.70 1.38
N SER A 149 27.82 -5.80 0.62
CA SER A 149 26.56 -6.50 0.32
C SER A 149 26.70 -8.03 0.22
N PRO A 150 25.67 -8.81 0.60
CA PRO A 150 25.73 -10.28 0.66
C PRO A 150 25.64 -11.00 -0.71
N ILE A 151 25.54 -10.29 -1.83
CA ILE A 151 25.36 -10.84 -3.19
C ILE A 151 26.70 -11.09 -3.92
N ALA A 152 27.72 -11.56 -3.21
CA ALA A 152 29.07 -11.75 -3.77
C ALA A 152 29.11 -12.77 -4.93
N HIS A 153 28.27 -13.80 -4.92
CA HIS A 153 28.21 -14.80 -5.99
C HIS A 153 27.72 -14.22 -7.33
N LEU A 154 26.66 -13.39 -7.32
CA LEU A 154 26.18 -12.70 -8.53
C LEU A 154 27.23 -11.73 -9.09
N ALA A 155 28.07 -11.18 -8.21
CA ALA A 155 29.19 -10.34 -8.61
C ALA A 155 30.28 -11.13 -9.35
N LEU A 156 30.58 -12.36 -8.90
CA LEU A 156 31.55 -13.25 -9.55
C LEU A 156 31.06 -13.66 -10.94
N GLU A 157 29.80 -14.09 -11.07
CA GLU A 157 29.21 -14.45 -12.38
C GLU A 157 29.37 -13.30 -13.39
N LYS A 158 29.06 -12.07 -12.97
CA LYS A 158 29.23 -10.88 -13.82
C LYS A 158 30.70 -10.64 -14.20
N LEU A 159 31.63 -10.86 -13.28
CA LEU A 159 33.06 -10.72 -13.55
C LEU A 159 33.58 -11.82 -14.49
N GLU A 160 33.11 -13.06 -14.35
CA GLU A 160 33.44 -14.15 -15.28
C GLU A 160 33.04 -13.81 -16.71
N ASP A 161 31.83 -13.27 -16.91
CA ASP A 161 31.35 -12.85 -18.22
C ASP A 161 32.23 -11.74 -18.82
N LEU A 162 32.65 -10.77 -18.00
CA LEU A 162 33.57 -9.71 -18.42
C LEU A 162 34.97 -10.25 -18.76
N VAL A 163 35.47 -11.25 -18.02
CA VAL A 163 36.74 -11.94 -18.30
C VAL A 163 36.67 -12.68 -19.63
N ARG A 164 35.60 -13.45 -19.86
CA ARG A 164 35.37 -14.14 -21.15
C ARG A 164 35.29 -13.18 -22.32
N ALA A 165 34.78 -11.96 -22.10
CA ALA A 165 34.73 -10.89 -23.10
C ALA A 165 36.09 -10.19 -23.36
N GLY A 166 37.18 -10.65 -22.76
CA GLY A 166 38.55 -10.18 -23.05
C GLY A 166 39.23 -9.41 -21.92
N ALA A 167 38.67 -9.38 -20.71
CA ALA A 167 39.32 -8.75 -19.57
C ALA A 167 40.46 -9.62 -18.98
N LYS A 168 41.56 -8.99 -18.57
CA LYS A 168 42.82 -9.67 -18.15
C LYS A 168 42.84 -10.14 -16.68
N PHE A 169 41.72 -10.66 -16.19
CA PHE A 169 41.57 -11.05 -14.77
C PHE A 169 41.39 -12.55 -14.61
N THR A 170 41.83 -13.06 -13.47
CA THR A 170 41.62 -14.43 -13.01
C THR A 170 40.90 -14.38 -11.65
N ILE A 171 39.84 -15.17 -11.50
CA ILE A 171 39.10 -15.31 -10.24
C ILE A 171 39.77 -16.42 -9.44
N GLU A 172 40.16 -16.14 -8.20
CA GLU A 172 40.84 -17.12 -7.32
C GLU A 172 39.87 -17.77 -6.32
N ASP A 173 38.98 -16.96 -5.74
CA ASP A 173 37.97 -17.40 -4.76
C ASP A 173 36.76 -16.45 -4.77
N ASP A 174 35.79 -16.74 -3.89
CA ASP A 174 34.49 -16.07 -3.80
C ASP A 174 34.54 -14.54 -3.67
N LYS A 175 35.71 -13.96 -3.34
CA LYS A 175 35.89 -12.53 -3.04
C LYS A 175 37.21 -11.97 -3.53
N THR A 176 38.04 -12.79 -4.17
CA THR A 176 39.38 -12.44 -4.61
C THR A 176 39.50 -12.51 -6.13
N ILE A 177 39.89 -11.39 -6.72
CA ILE A 177 40.36 -11.34 -8.10
C ILE A 177 41.86 -11.05 -8.14
N VAL A 178 42.53 -11.66 -9.11
CA VAL A 178 43.94 -11.46 -9.39
C VAL A 178 44.08 -11.01 -10.83
N THR A 179 44.95 -10.02 -11.06
CA THR A 179 45.32 -9.64 -12.43
C THR A 179 46.38 -10.60 -12.95
N ALA A 180 46.52 -10.75 -14.27
CA ALA A 180 47.59 -11.57 -14.89
C ALA A 180 49.04 -11.21 -14.44
N TRP A 181 49.23 -10.15 -13.64
CA TRP A 181 50.48 -9.58 -13.16
C TRP A 181 50.52 -9.52 -11.61
N ARG A 182 50.04 -10.59 -10.96
CA ARG A 182 50.21 -10.93 -9.52
C ARG A 182 49.58 -10.03 -8.43
N THR A 183 48.88 -8.94 -8.75
CA THR A 183 48.25 -8.13 -7.68
C THR A 183 46.90 -8.72 -7.27
N ARG A 184 46.80 -9.13 -6.00
CA ARG A 184 45.57 -9.62 -5.35
C ARG A 184 44.70 -8.45 -4.88
N PHE A 185 43.41 -8.50 -5.20
CA PHE A 185 42.41 -7.56 -4.69
C PHE A 185 41.22 -8.30 -4.11
N GLU A 186 40.78 -7.86 -2.93
CA GLU A 186 39.46 -8.20 -2.43
C GLU A 186 38.44 -7.21 -3.01
N PHE A 187 37.33 -7.73 -3.52
CA PHE A 187 36.25 -6.92 -4.06
C PHE A 187 34.91 -7.33 -3.42
N GLY A 188 33.91 -6.46 -3.57
CA GLY A 188 32.59 -6.63 -3.03
C GLY A 188 31.54 -5.91 -3.86
N VAL A 189 30.34 -5.83 -3.29
CA VAL A 189 29.20 -5.17 -3.93
C VAL A 189 28.72 -4.05 -3.02
N LYS A 190 28.51 -2.88 -3.60
CA LYS A 190 27.86 -1.75 -2.95
C LYS A 190 26.37 -1.74 -3.35
N PRO A 191 25.43 -1.68 -2.40
CA PRO A 191 24.01 -1.60 -2.72
C PRO A 191 23.66 -0.30 -3.43
N VAL A 192 22.70 -0.38 -4.37
CA VAL A 192 22.19 0.76 -5.14
C VAL A 192 20.67 0.75 -5.03
N PHE A 193 20.13 1.71 -4.29
CA PHE A 193 18.70 1.71 -3.93
C PHE A 193 17.97 3.02 -4.29
N TYR A 194 18.69 4.05 -4.74
CA TYR A 194 18.08 5.33 -5.11
C TYR A 194 17.40 5.27 -6.48
N ASN A 195 16.09 5.43 -6.48
CA ASN A 195 15.22 5.58 -7.63
C ASN A 195 14.75 7.05 -7.69
N PRO A 196 15.03 7.80 -8.77
CA PRO A 196 14.62 9.20 -8.91
C PRO A 196 13.13 9.31 -9.29
N ILE A 197 12.26 8.72 -8.47
CA ILE A 197 10.81 8.63 -8.65
C ILE A 197 10.14 9.26 -7.44
N THR A 198 9.10 10.05 -7.67
CA THR A 198 8.27 10.63 -6.60
C THR A 198 7.06 9.74 -6.37
N ILE A 199 6.86 9.31 -5.12
CA ILE A 199 5.75 8.47 -4.70
C ILE A 199 4.55 9.33 -4.31
N ASP A 200 3.37 8.99 -4.83
CA ASP A 200 2.10 9.53 -4.36
C ASP A 200 1.65 8.77 -3.10
N PHE A 201 1.99 9.30 -1.93
CA PHE A 201 1.61 8.69 -0.64
C PHE A 201 0.11 8.75 -0.35
N ASP A 202 -0.65 9.64 -1.00
CA ASP A 202 -2.11 9.66 -0.87
C ASP A 202 -2.71 8.45 -1.60
N ARG A 203 -2.22 8.15 -2.81
CA ARG A 203 -2.56 6.90 -3.52
C ARG A 203 -2.15 5.66 -2.73
N VAL A 204 -0.95 5.65 -2.12
CA VAL A 204 -0.55 4.53 -1.25
C VAL A 204 -1.57 4.33 -0.13
N LYS A 205 -1.98 5.40 0.54
CA LYS A 205 -2.99 5.33 1.61
C LYS A 205 -4.33 4.79 1.11
N GLN A 206 -4.76 5.16 -0.09
CA GLN A 206 -5.96 4.63 -0.73
C GLN A 206 -5.85 3.11 -0.97
N GLU A 207 -4.76 2.64 -1.58
CA GLU A 207 -4.51 1.22 -1.86
C GLU A 207 -4.46 0.37 -0.59
N LEU A 208 -3.82 0.88 0.46
CA LEU A 208 -3.77 0.20 1.76
C LEU A 208 -5.15 0.10 2.41
N THR A 209 -5.94 1.18 2.33
CA THR A 209 -7.32 1.20 2.83
C THR A 209 -8.21 0.21 2.08
N TRP A 210 -8.10 0.17 0.76
CA TRP A 210 -8.81 -0.78 -0.11
C TRP A 210 -8.56 -2.23 0.28
N LYS A 211 -7.29 -2.58 0.53
CA LYS A 211 -6.86 -3.94 0.88
C LYS A 211 -7.23 -4.34 2.30
N LYS A 212 -7.15 -3.42 3.26
CA LYS A 212 -7.39 -3.70 4.68
C LYS A 212 -8.88 -3.83 5.01
N ILE A 213 -9.72 -2.98 4.42
CA ILE A 213 -11.17 -3.00 4.69
C ILE A 213 -11.86 -3.98 3.73
N SER A 214 -12.21 -5.16 4.23
CA SER A 214 -13.06 -6.14 3.53
C SER A 214 -14.51 -6.12 4.06
N PHE A 215 -15.43 -6.42 3.14
CA PHE A 215 -16.86 -6.64 3.39
C PHE A 215 -17.33 -8.06 3.04
N ASP A 216 -16.42 -9.01 2.80
CA ASP A 216 -16.73 -10.36 2.30
C ASP A 216 -17.78 -11.07 3.17
N ASP A 217 -17.59 -11.08 4.50
CA ASP A 217 -18.55 -11.68 5.45
C ASP A 217 -19.97 -11.09 5.35
N LYS A 218 -20.08 -9.80 5.03
CA LYS A 218 -21.36 -9.10 4.87
C LYS A 218 -21.97 -9.43 3.51
N LEU A 219 -21.15 -9.41 2.47
CA LEU A 219 -21.52 -9.75 1.10
C LEU A 219 -22.15 -11.14 1.01
N ASP A 220 -21.56 -12.13 1.68
CA ASP A 220 -22.05 -13.51 1.70
C ASP A 220 -23.46 -13.61 2.30
N LYS A 221 -23.69 -12.94 3.44
CA LYS A 221 -25.01 -12.88 4.09
C LYS A 221 -26.05 -12.23 3.18
N VAL A 222 -25.69 -11.13 2.50
CA VAL A 222 -26.58 -10.42 1.58
C VAL A 222 -26.93 -11.29 0.38
N ARG A 223 -25.95 -11.98 -0.22
CA ARG A 223 -26.16 -12.88 -1.36
C ARG A 223 -27.09 -14.04 -1.01
N VAL A 224 -26.98 -14.60 0.19
CA VAL A 224 -27.90 -15.64 0.66
C VAL A 224 -29.31 -15.10 0.82
N PHE A 225 -29.46 -13.96 1.49
CA PHE A 225 -30.77 -13.35 1.78
C PHE A 225 -31.51 -12.93 0.51
N PHE A 226 -30.79 -12.33 -0.45
CA PHE A 226 -31.34 -11.85 -1.71
C PHE A 226 -31.02 -12.79 -2.89
N SER A 227 -30.95 -14.10 -2.64
CA SER A 227 -30.59 -15.11 -3.65
C SER A 227 -31.47 -15.13 -4.91
N LYS A 228 -32.68 -14.56 -4.83
CA LYS A 228 -33.64 -14.46 -5.93
C LYS A 228 -33.69 -13.09 -6.61
N ILE A 229 -32.93 -12.12 -6.11
CA ILE A 229 -32.93 -10.75 -6.63
C ILE A 229 -31.57 -10.49 -7.30
N PRO A 230 -31.54 -9.98 -8.54
CA PRO A 230 -30.28 -9.54 -9.13
C PRO A 230 -29.72 -8.35 -8.34
N LEU A 231 -28.47 -8.46 -7.90
CA LEU A 231 -27.81 -7.43 -7.10
C LEU A 231 -26.72 -6.72 -7.92
N GLU A 232 -26.73 -5.40 -7.88
CA GLU A 232 -25.59 -4.57 -8.31
C GLU A 232 -24.76 -4.23 -7.07
N ILE A 233 -23.45 -4.48 -7.12
CA ILE A 233 -22.56 -4.31 -5.98
C ILE A 233 -21.39 -3.43 -6.40
N ASN A 234 -21.22 -2.30 -5.73
CA ASN A 234 -20.14 -1.36 -5.94
C ASN A 234 -19.43 -1.07 -4.61
N GLU A 235 -18.11 -0.92 -4.64
CA GLU A 235 -17.34 -0.46 -3.50
C GLU A 235 -16.73 0.90 -3.83
N ILE A 236 -16.71 1.81 -2.86
CA ILE A 236 -16.15 3.15 -3.01
C ILE A 236 -15.27 3.51 -1.82
N LEU A 237 -14.26 4.35 -2.06
CA LEU A 237 -13.53 5.04 -1.01
C LEU A 237 -14.05 6.47 -0.83
N LEU A 238 -14.18 6.88 0.42
CA LEU A 238 -14.59 8.21 0.81
C LEU A 238 -13.41 8.90 1.50
N ARG A 239 -12.91 9.96 0.86
CA ARG A 239 -11.86 10.83 1.42
C ARG A 239 -12.47 11.86 2.35
N TYR A 240 -11.91 12.00 3.56
CA TYR A 240 -12.31 13.05 4.51
C TYR A 240 -11.11 13.54 5.31
N LYS A 241 -11.29 14.62 6.07
CA LYS A 241 -10.23 15.21 6.90
C LYS A 241 -10.39 14.81 8.35
N ILE A 242 -9.27 14.48 9.01
CA ILE A 242 -9.16 14.42 10.46
C ILE A 242 -8.03 15.39 10.85
N GLY A 243 -8.39 16.54 11.40
CA GLY A 243 -7.43 17.63 11.65
C GLY A 243 -6.88 18.18 10.33
N GLU A 244 -5.55 18.15 10.17
CA GLU A 244 -4.87 18.61 8.95
C GLU A 244 -4.68 17.50 7.90
N ASP A 245 -4.82 16.24 8.31
CA ASP A 245 -4.57 15.07 7.47
C ASP A 245 -5.83 14.58 6.76
N TYR A 246 -5.65 13.98 5.59
CA TYR A 246 -6.70 13.24 4.89
C TYR A 246 -6.71 11.77 5.27
N GLU A 247 -7.88 11.22 5.51
CA GLU A 247 -8.15 9.81 5.78
C GLU A 247 -9.16 9.25 4.78
N TYR A 248 -9.24 7.91 4.75
CA TYR A 248 -10.11 7.17 3.86
C TYR A 248 -11.01 6.21 4.63
N GLY A 249 -12.29 6.25 4.32
CA GLY A 249 -13.26 5.23 4.70
C GLY A 249 -13.65 4.44 3.46
N LYS A 250 -14.16 3.22 3.66
CA LYS A 250 -14.66 2.40 2.55
C LYS A 250 -16.14 2.13 2.75
N ALA A 251 -16.91 2.18 1.68
CA ALA A 251 -18.31 1.81 1.67
C ALA A 251 -18.58 0.78 0.58
N MET A 252 -19.44 -0.19 0.89
CA MET A 252 -20.02 -1.12 -0.06
C MET A 252 -21.49 -0.76 -0.25
N ILE A 253 -21.90 -0.64 -1.51
CA ILE A 253 -23.24 -0.25 -1.94
C ILE A 253 -23.82 -1.44 -2.69
N ILE A 254 -24.97 -1.90 -2.24
CA ILE A 254 -25.69 -3.03 -2.84
C ILE A 254 -27.08 -2.54 -3.22
N LYS A 255 -27.41 -2.66 -4.51
CA LYS A 255 -28.71 -2.29 -5.04
C LYS A 255 -29.48 -3.54 -5.42
N GLY A 256 -30.78 -3.50 -5.23
CA GLY A 256 -31.68 -4.53 -5.74
C GLY A 256 -33.05 -3.98 -6.05
N ILE A 257 -33.69 -4.57 -7.05
CA ILE A 257 -35.05 -4.22 -7.47
C ILE A 257 -35.89 -5.49 -7.41
N SER A 258 -37.01 -5.39 -6.70
CA SER A 258 -38.08 -6.39 -6.63
C SER A 258 -39.32 -5.81 -7.33
N ASP A 259 -40.30 -6.66 -7.61
CA ASP A 259 -41.58 -6.22 -8.21
C ASP A 259 -42.32 -5.20 -7.32
N ASP A 260 -42.13 -5.29 -6.00
CA ASP A 260 -42.83 -4.48 -4.99
C ASP A 260 -42.06 -3.28 -4.45
N TYR A 261 -40.72 -3.24 -4.62
CA TYR A 261 -39.86 -2.21 -4.05
C TYR A 261 -38.46 -2.21 -4.67
N SER A 262 -37.78 -1.06 -4.60
CA SER A 262 -36.34 -0.95 -4.81
C SER A 262 -35.64 -0.69 -3.48
N PHE A 263 -34.39 -1.15 -3.36
CA PHE A 263 -33.59 -0.91 -2.17
C PHE A 263 -32.12 -0.61 -2.48
N VAL A 264 -31.51 0.16 -1.59
CA VAL A 264 -30.07 0.37 -1.51
C VAL A 264 -29.61 0.06 -0.09
N LEU A 265 -28.70 -0.90 0.02
CA LEU A 265 -27.96 -1.23 1.23
C LEU A 265 -26.56 -0.63 1.13
N LEU A 266 -26.24 0.32 1.99
CA LEU A 266 -24.90 0.87 2.15
C LEU A 266 -24.32 0.38 3.48
N VAL A 267 -23.17 -0.30 3.41
CA VAL A 267 -22.38 -0.70 4.58
C VAL A 267 -21.05 0.05 4.54
N GLY A 268 -20.77 0.83 5.57
CA GLY A 268 -19.57 1.64 5.68
C GLY A 268 -18.64 1.18 6.79
N LYS A 269 -17.33 1.34 6.59
CA LYS A 269 -16.35 1.36 7.68
C LYS A 269 -15.54 2.64 7.65
N TYR A 270 -15.45 3.30 8.80
CA TYR A 270 -14.76 4.57 8.98
C TYR A 270 -15.27 5.67 8.03
N ILE A 271 -16.58 5.75 7.79
CA ILE A 271 -17.16 6.75 6.86
C ILE A 271 -17.93 7.86 7.56
N ASN A 272 -18.22 7.72 8.85
CA ASN A 272 -19.05 8.65 9.64
C ASN A 272 -18.54 10.11 9.58
N GLU A 273 -17.22 10.30 9.64
CA GLU A 273 -16.58 11.62 9.57
C GLU A 273 -16.59 12.27 8.17
N TYR A 274 -17.07 11.57 7.14
CA TYR A 274 -17.18 12.15 5.81
C TYR A 274 -18.16 13.32 5.80
N SER A 275 -17.66 14.50 5.41
CA SER A 275 -18.41 15.77 5.44
C SER A 275 -18.60 16.41 4.06
N GLY A 276 -18.17 15.73 2.99
CA GLY A 276 -18.42 16.16 1.62
C GLY A 276 -19.90 16.05 1.23
N ASP A 277 -20.21 16.41 -0.02
CA ASP A 277 -21.57 16.28 -0.54
C ASP A 277 -21.87 14.80 -0.87
N ALA A 278 -23.04 14.31 -0.45
CA ALA A 278 -23.49 12.96 -0.77
C ALA A 278 -24.00 12.92 -2.22
N CYS A 279 -23.05 12.78 -3.15
CA CYS A 279 -23.26 12.83 -4.60
C CYS A 279 -22.41 11.76 -5.30
N ILE A 280 -22.64 10.50 -4.93
CA ILE A 280 -21.85 9.35 -5.38
C ILE A 280 -22.56 8.52 -6.45
N GLY A 281 -23.86 8.71 -6.65
CA GLY A 281 -24.65 7.94 -7.61
C GLY A 281 -26.10 8.40 -7.64
N GLU A 282 -27.02 7.44 -7.68
CA GLU A 282 -28.45 7.71 -7.71
C GLU A 282 -28.98 8.25 -6.37
N ALA A 283 -30.20 8.77 -6.40
CA ALA A 283 -30.78 9.47 -5.25
C ALA A 283 -30.89 8.60 -3.98
N LEU A 284 -31.18 7.30 -4.11
CA LEU A 284 -31.24 6.38 -2.95
C LEU A 284 -29.86 6.06 -2.37
N GLU A 285 -28.83 5.99 -3.21
CA GLU A 285 -27.43 5.81 -2.78
C GLU A 285 -26.94 7.03 -2.01
N ASN A 286 -27.19 8.20 -2.60
CA ASN A 286 -26.87 9.49 -1.98
C ASN A 286 -27.63 9.66 -0.66
N LEU A 287 -28.86 9.15 -0.57
CA LEU A 287 -29.63 9.17 0.68
C LEU A 287 -29.04 8.23 1.71
N ALA A 288 -28.68 6.99 1.33
CA ALA A 288 -28.01 6.05 2.21
C ALA A 288 -26.70 6.63 2.74
N LEU A 289 -25.89 7.26 1.87
CA LEU A 289 -24.64 7.90 2.27
C LEU A 289 -24.86 9.07 3.22
N LEU A 290 -25.82 9.96 2.93
CA LEU A 290 -26.18 11.06 3.82
C LEU A 290 -26.54 10.53 5.22
N LEU A 291 -27.33 9.45 5.31
CA LEU A 291 -27.78 8.90 6.58
C LEU A 291 -26.65 8.35 7.46
N LEU A 292 -25.53 7.94 6.87
CA LEU A 292 -24.40 7.32 7.59
C LEU A 292 -23.19 8.24 7.81
N THR A 293 -23.27 9.50 7.36
CA THR A 293 -22.13 10.41 7.34
C THR A 293 -22.51 11.81 7.80
N ASN A 294 -21.50 12.66 8.00
CA ASN A 294 -21.61 14.09 8.29
C ASN A 294 -21.84 14.95 7.02
N ALA A 295 -22.21 14.34 5.89
CA ALA A 295 -22.50 15.04 4.65
C ALA A 295 -23.59 16.11 4.85
N GLN A 296 -23.31 17.32 4.37
CA GLN A 296 -24.17 18.50 4.56
C GLN A 296 -25.23 18.67 3.45
N LYS A 297 -24.99 18.05 2.29
CA LYS A 297 -25.88 18.12 1.13
C LYS A 297 -26.03 16.74 0.48
N ILE A 298 -27.09 16.58 -0.29
CA ILE A 298 -27.41 15.37 -1.07
C ILE A 298 -27.80 15.74 -2.50
N CYS A 299 -27.21 15.07 -3.50
CA CYS A 299 -27.67 15.14 -4.88
C CYS A 299 -28.86 14.21 -5.11
N LEU A 300 -29.95 14.72 -5.67
CA LEU A 300 -31.18 13.93 -5.91
C LEU A 300 -31.31 13.44 -7.37
N GLY A 301 -30.42 13.86 -8.25
CA GLY A 301 -30.40 13.49 -9.66
C GLY A 301 -29.54 14.46 -10.48
N GLU A 302 -29.25 14.12 -11.73
CA GLU A 302 -28.51 15.00 -12.64
C GLU A 302 -29.29 16.30 -12.88
N GLY A 303 -28.59 17.43 -12.77
CA GLY A 303 -29.16 18.77 -13.00
C GLY A 303 -30.04 19.32 -11.87
N GLU A 304 -30.30 18.56 -10.80
CA GLU A 304 -30.97 19.10 -9.61
C GLU A 304 -29.98 19.79 -8.67
N GLU A 305 -30.37 20.95 -8.12
CA GLU A 305 -29.60 21.56 -7.03
C GLU A 305 -29.54 20.62 -5.80
N PRO A 306 -28.34 20.44 -5.20
CA PRO A 306 -28.17 19.64 -4.00
C PRO A 306 -29.07 20.12 -2.86
N LEU A 307 -29.80 19.19 -2.25
CA LEU A 307 -30.66 19.46 -1.10
C LEU A 307 -29.80 19.51 0.18
N LEU A 308 -30.05 20.47 1.07
CA LEU A 308 -29.35 20.52 2.36
C LEU A 308 -29.85 19.42 3.29
N ARG A 309 -28.96 18.84 4.11
CA ARG A 309 -29.29 17.79 5.09
C ARG A 309 -30.46 18.18 5.99
N LYS A 310 -30.50 19.44 6.44
CA LYS A 310 -31.57 19.97 7.31
C LYS A 310 -32.96 19.92 6.69
N ASP A 311 -33.04 19.86 5.36
CA ASP A 311 -34.30 19.84 4.61
C ASP A 311 -34.79 18.38 4.38
N VAL A 312 -33.98 17.38 4.74
CA VAL A 312 -34.38 15.97 4.76
C VAL A 312 -35.11 15.66 6.06
N LYS A 313 -36.38 15.28 5.96
CA LYS A 313 -37.21 14.93 7.13
C LYS A 313 -37.00 13.46 7.49
N ILE A 314 -36.59 13.21 8.72
CA ILE A 314 -36.36 11.88 9.28
C ILE A 314 -37.30 11.71 10.48
N SER A 315 -38.24 10.78 10.41
CA SER A 315 -39.17 10.47 11.51
C SER A 315 -39.11 9.00 11.90
N GLY A 316 -39.08 8.71 13.20
CA GLY A 316 -39.08 7.33 13.69
C GLY A 316 -40.39 6.60 13.38
N VAL A 317 -40.29 5.32 13.06
CA VAL A 317 -41.44 4.44 12.81
C VAL A 317 -41.54 3.45 13.97
N LYS A 318 -42.73 3.33 14.59
CA LYS A 318 -42.95 2.41 15.72
C LYS A 318 -43.27 0.99 15.25
N GLU A 319 -44.06 0.85 14.19
CA GLU A 319 -44.49 -0.44 13.66
C GLU A 319 -44.11 -0.52 12.17
N PRO A 320 -43.31 -1.52 11.77
CA PRO A 320 -42.91 -1.69 10.37
C PRO A 320 -44.07 -2.18 9.51
N GLU A 321 -44.15 -1.70 8.28
CA GLU A 321 -45.01 -2.32 7.27
C GLU A 321 -44.58 -3.78 7.02
N PRO A 322 -45.50 -4.72 6.71
CA PRO A 322 -45.18 -6.14 6.61
C PRO A 322 -44.03 -6.46 5.65
N PHE A 323 -43.94 -5.74 4.53
CA PHE A 323 -42.87 -5.94 3.54
C PHE A 323 -41.48 -5.56 4.06
N LEU A 324 -41.40 -4.70 5.09
CA LEU A 324 -40.14 -4.26 5.69
C LEU A 324 -39.58 -5.25 6.71
N VAL A 325 -40.36 -6.23 7.17
CA VAL A 325 -39.93 -7.15 8.24
C VAL A 325 -38.70 -7.96 7.82
N GLY A 326 -38.72 -8.53 6.61
CA GLY A 326 -37.57 -9.26 6.07
C GLY A 326 -36.33 -8.37 5.95
N LEU A 327 -36.52 -7.15 5.45
CA LEU A 327 -35.45 -6.15 5.30
C LEU A 327 -34.86 -5.73 6.66
N GLY A 328 -35.69 -5.64 7.69
CA GLY A 328 -35.26 -5.39 9.07
C GLY A 328 -34.45 -6.54 9.67
N ILE A 329 -34.76 -7.79 9.31
CA ILE A 329 -34.00 -8.97 9.75
C ILE A 329 -32.59 -8.94 9.14
N ILE A 330 -32.46 -8.74 7.82
CA ILE A 330 -31.14 -8.69 7.19
C ILE A 330 -30.31 -7.50 7.70
N ALA A 331 -30.92 -6.32 7.89
CA ALA A 331 -30.23 -5.16 8.46
C ALA A 331 -29.63 -5.49 9.85
N ASN A 332 -30.41 -6.11 10.74
CA ASN A 332 -29.93 -6.51 12.08
C ASN A 332 -28.94 -7.68 12.06
N LEU A 333 -29.00 -8.57 11.06
CA LEU A 333 -28.02 -9.64 10.87
C LEU A 333 -26.65 -9.11 10.45
N LEU A 334 -26.64 -8.01 9.68
CA LEU A 334 -25.44 -7.32 9.23
C LEU A 334 -24.87 -6.42 10.33
N LEU A 335 -25.73 -5.63 10.98
CA LEU A 335 -25.37 -4.72 12.07
C LEU A 335 -26.46 -4.70 13.14
N PRO A 336 -26.26 -5.37 14.30
CA PRO A 336 -27.28 -5.41 15.35
C PRO A 336 -27.64 -4.03 15.89
N GLY A 337 -28.94 -3.80 16.14
CA GLY A 337 -29.44 -2.55 16.74
C GLY A 337 -29.92 -1.51 15.73
N CYS A 338 -30.15 -1.89 14.47
CA CYS A 338 -30.72 -1.00 13.47
C CYS A 338 -32.10 -0.49 13.87
N LYS A 339 -32.34 0.81 13.66
CA LYS A 339 -33.61 1.50 13.90
C LYS A 339 -34.29 1.83 12.58
N LEU A 340 -35.63 1.77 12.57
CA LEU A 340 -36.43 2.08 11.39
C LEU A 340 -36.88 3.55 11.39
N TYR A 341 -36.67 4.22 10.27
CA TYR A 341 -37.06 5.59 10.02
C TYR A 341 -37.85 5.71 8.72
N ARG A 342 -38.73 6.70 8.67
CA ARG A 342 -39.33 7.21 7.44
C ARG A 342 -38.59 8.46 7.02
N ILE A 343 -38.20 8.49 5.75
CA ILE A 343 -37.37 9.55 5.17
C ILE A 343 -38.16 10.25 4.06
N LYS A 344 -38.22 11.58 4.12
CA LYS A 344 -38.81 12.40 3.07
C LYS A 344 -37.83 13.48 2.61
N ALA A 345 -37.45 13.43 1.33
CA ALA A 345 -36.54 14.37 0.68
C ALA A 345 -37.11 14.80 -0.68
N LYS A 346 -37.67 16.02 -0.77
CA LYS A 346 -38.45 16.49 -1.93
C LYS A 346 -39.50 15.44 -2.37
N LYS A 347 -39.29 14.80 -3.53
CA LYS A 347 -40.15 13.80 -4.16
C LYS A 347 -39.93 12.38 -3.61
N ILE A 348 -38.82 12.14 -2.91
CA ILE A 348 -38.48 10.84 -2.36
C ILE A 348 -39.23 10.63 -1.04
N ASN A 349 -39.92 9.50 -0.94
CA ASN A 349 -40.55 8.98 0.26
C ASN A 349 -40.09 7.54 0.43
N ALA A 350 -39.29 7.28 1.46
CA ALA A 350 -38.61 6.01 1.65
C ALA A 350 -38.65 5.58 3.12
N PHE A 351 -38.37 4.31 3.35
CA PHE A 351 -38.06 3.76 4.66
C PHE A 351 -36.57 3.48 4.75
N ALA A 352 -35.97 3.64 5.92
CA ALA A 352 -34.56 3.35 6.13
C ALA A 352 -34.33 2.61 7.44
N PHE A 353 -33.63 1.47 7.39
CA PHE A 353 -33.02 0.88 8.58
C PHE A 353 -31.61 1.44 8.73
N ILE A 354 -31.34 2.09 9.87
CA ILE A 354 -30.06 2.77 10.14
C ILE A 354 -29.44 2.19 11.39
N GLY A 355 -28.16 1.81 11.32
CA GLY A 355 -27.37 1.35 12.46
C GLY A 355 -25.94 1.88 12.41
N GLU A 356 -25.35 2.05 13.60
CA GLU A 356 -23.96 2.45 13.79
C GLU A 356 -23.39 1.69 14.98
N ARG A 357 -22.18 1.14 14.83
CA ARG A 357 -21.45 0.46 15.91
C ARG A 357 -19.95 0.61 15.67
N ASN A 358 -19.28 1.32 16.57
CA ASN A 358 -17.85 1.60 16.50
C ASN A 358 -17.51 2.30 15.17
N ASP A 359 -16.68 1.67 14.35
CA ASP A 359 -16.26 2.10 13.03
C ASP A 359 -17.18 1.65 11.90
N GLU A 360 -18.17 0.79 12.16
CA GLU A 360 -19.10 0.26 11.16
C GLU A 360 -20.43 1.02 11.18
N SER A 361 -20.98 1.31 10.00
CA SER A 361 -22.30 1.92 9.83
C SER A 361 -23.09 1.21 8.71
N LEU A 362 -24.42 1.22 8.82
CA LEU A 362 -25.32 0.57 7.85
C LEU A 362 -26.58 1.39 7.62
N ALA A 363 -26.93 1.62 6.36
CA ALA A 363 -28.22 2.16 5.93
C ALA A 363 -28.83 1.23 4.87
N LEU A 364 -30.01 0.69 5.15
CA LEU A 364 -30.84 0.02 4.15
C LEU A 364 -32.03 0.91 3.83
N VAL A 365 -31.97 1.61 2.70
CA VAL A 365 -33.00 2.51 2.20
C VAL A 365 -33.89 1.76 1.22
N VAL A 366 -35.21 1.89 1.39
CA VAL A 366 -36.23 1.14 0.64
C VAL A 366 -37.26 2.13 0.12
N SER A 367 -37.52 2.09 -1.19
CA SER A 367 -38.54 2.90 -1.85
C SER A 367 -39.53 1.97 -2.58
N LYS A 368 -40.78 2.42 -2.66
CA LYS A 368 -41.88 1.67 -3.26
C LYS A 368 -42.35 2.37 -4.52
#